data_AF-V5XUD5-F1
#
_entry.id   AF-V5XUD5-F1
#
_cell.length_a   1.000
_cell.length_b   1.000
_cell.length_c   1.000
_cell.angle_alpha   90.00
_cell.angle_beta   90.00
_cell.angle_gamma   90.00
#
_symmetry.space_group_name_H-M   'P 1'
#
loop_
_entity.id
_entity.type
_entity.pdbx_description
1 polymer ?
#
loop_
_entity_poly.entity_id
_entity_poly.type
_entity_poly.pdbx_seq_one_letter_code
_entity_poly.pdbx_strand_id
1 'polypeptide(L)'
;MGVGQRYAVIQLKTKYNAAFLKNEFDKWEQRIEDMYALHYPRMFIDPYTMQLSYESNHIEDLALSIIEEREKLEKFKHKSNHDLKKFNIILSNYSDSEQRQIKRYQRDDILADESLILRICEDISNIDSKNKNNRNTAIQEEIKADKERRRAEGKARKERIKARMKRARQEKLLKAN
;
A
#
# COMPACT_ATOMS: atom_id res chain seq x y z
N MET A 1 -10.65 -7.74 26.37
CA MET A 1 -10.16 -7.05 25.15
C MET A 1 -11.31 -6.69 24.22
N GLY A 2 -11.41 -5.41 23.84
CA GLY A 2 -12.34 -4.95 22.80
C GLY A 2 -11.92 -5.36 21.39
N VAL A 3 -12.81 -5.25 20.40
CA VAL A 3 -12.56 -5.69 19.01
C VAL A 3 -11.35 -5.01 18.39
N GLY A 4 -11.15 -3.70 18.63
CA GLY A 4 -9.99 -2.95 18.13
C GLY A 4 -8.65 -3.43 18.71
N GLN A 5 -8.63 -3.83 19.99
CA GLN A 5 -7.42 -4.35 20.64
C GLN A 5 -7.04 -5.72 20.07
N ARG A 6 -8.02 -6.59 19.85
CA ARG A 6 -7.79 -7.91 19.22
C ARG A 6 -7.18 -7.75 17.82
N TYR A 7 -7.68 -6.79 17.04
CA TYR A 7 -7.14 -6.51 15.71
C TYR A 7 -5.68 -6.02 15.77
N ALA A 8 -5.36 -5.12 16.69
CA ALA A 8 -3.99 -4.62 16.85
C ALA A 8 -3.00 -5.72 17.26
N VAL A 9 -3.43 -6.64 18.13
CA VAL A 9 -2.62 -7.83 18.51
C VAL A 9 -2.38 -8.75 17.33
N ILE A 10 -3.39 -8.99 16.48
CA ILE A 10 -3.23 -9.77 15.25
C ILE A 10 -2.22 -9.10 14.31
N GLN A 11 -2.27 -7.77 14.17
CA GLN A 11 -1.30 -7.05 13.35
C GLN A 11 0.12 -7.17 13.87
N LEU A 12 0.31 -7.14 15.20
CA LEU A 12 1.62 -7.33 15.82
C LEU A 12 2.24 -8.69 15.45
N LYS A 13 1.42 -9.75 15.37
CA LYS A 13 1.86 -11.11 15.04
C LYS A 13 2.03 -11.38 13.55
N THR A 14 1.35 -10.63 12.70
CA THR A 14 1.34 -10.84 11.25
C THR A 14 2.17 -9.79 10.54
N LYS A 15 1.63 -8.57 10.43
CA LYS A 15 2.21 -7.42 9.71
C LYS A 15 3.58 -6.98 10.25
N TYR A 16 3.80 -7.10 11.56
CA TYR A 16 5.02 -6.61 12.22
C TYR A 16 5.96 -7.74 12.68
N ASN A 17 5.73 -8.96 12.21
CA ASN A 17 6.53 -10.13 12.57
C ASN A 17 7.35 -10.60 11.37
N ALA A 18 8.68 -10.43 11.45
CA ALA A 18 9.58 -10.80 10.37
C ALA A 18 9.58 -12.31 10.07
N ALA A 19 9.43 -13.16 11.09
CA ALA A 19 9.40 -14.61 10.89
C ALA A 19 8.12 -15.06 10.19
N PHE A 20 6.98 -14.49 10.58
CA PHE A 20 5.71 -14.74 9.90
C PHE A 20 5.75 -14.29 8.44
N LEU A 21 6.21 -13.06 8.19
CA LEU A 21 6.31 -12.51 6.83
C LEU A 21 7.26 -13.32 5.94
N LYS A 22 8.39 -13.78 6.49
CA LYS A 22 9.33 -14.62 5.74
C LYS A 22 8.64 -15.91 5.27
N ASN A 23 7.94 -16.61 6.18
CA ASN A 23 7.21 -17.82 5.82
C ASN A 23 6.14 -17.55 4.74
N GLU A 24 5.45 -16.41 4.80
CA GLU A 24 4.47 -16.03 3.78
C GLU A 24 5.13 -15.70 2.44
N PHE A 25 6.29 -15.05 2.42
CA PHE A 25 7.07 -14.84 1.20
C PHE A 25 7.50 -16.17 0.59
N ASP A 26 8.06 -17.07 1.40
CA ASP A 26 8.55 -18.38 0.96
C ASP A 26 7.42 -19.22 0.36
N LYS A 27 6.23 -19.22 0.97
CA LYS A 27 5.04 -19.90 0.41
C LYS A 27 4.58 -19.30 -0.91
N TRP A 28 4.60 -17.97 -1.03
CA TRP A 28 4.17 -17.31 -2.26
C TRP A 28 5.18 -17.51 -3.39
N GLU A 29 6.49 -17.51 -3.06
CA GLU A 29 7.54 -17.89 -3.99
C GLU A 29 7.39 -19.33 -4.46
N GLN A 30 7.12 -20.26 -3.55
CA GLN A 30 6.84 -21.65 -3.90
C GLN A 30 5.63 -21.75 -4.83
N ARG A 31 4.55 -21.03 -4.54
CA ARG A 31 3.36 -21.00 -5.42
C ARG A 31 3.71 -20.51 -6.82
N ILE A 32 4.55 -19.48 -6.94
CA ILE A 32 5.02 -19.00 -8.24
C ILE A 32 5.89 -20.05 -8.92
N GLU A 33 6.73 -20.76 -8.17
CA GLU A 33 7.54 -21.87 -8.69
C GLU A 33 6.65 -22.99 -9.24
N ASP A 34 5.60 -23.36 -8.50
CA ASP A 34 4.62 -24.36 -8.91
C ASP A 34 3.86 -23.94 -10.18
N MET A 35 3.74 -22.63 -10.45
CA MET A 35 3.13 -22.14 -11.70
C MET A 35 3.99 -22.49 -12.93
N TYR A 36 5.32 -22.56 -12.82
CA TYR A 36 6.14 -22.98 -13.95
C TYR A 36 5.89 -24.45 -14.34
N ALA A 37 5.53 -25.29 -13.38
CA ALA A 37 5.16 -26.68 -13.66
C ALA A 37 3.85 -26.81 -14.46
N LEU A 38 3.02 -25.76 -14.50
CA LEU A 38 1.78 -25.71 -15.29
C LEU A 38 2.03 -25.62 -16.80
N HIS A 39 3.27 -25.35 -17.23
CA HIS A 39 3.64 -25.38 -18.63
C HIS A 39 3.57 -26.79 -19.22
N TYR A 40 3.76 -27.83 -18.41
CA TYR A 40 3.68 -29.21 -18.86
C TYR A 40 2.22 -29.64 -19.07
N PRO A 41 1.87 -30.24 -20.22
CA PRO A 41 0.54 -30.80 -20.44
C PRO A 41 0.23 -31.87 -19.39
N ARG A 42 -0.99 -31.85 -18.86
CA ARG A 42 -1.46 -32.85 -17.89
C ARG A 42 -2.54 -33.72 -18.50
N MET A 43 -2.38 -35.02 -18.32
CA MET A 43 -3.38 -36.01 -18.69
C MET A 43 -4.37 -36.16 -17.55
N PHE A 44 -5.66 -36.08 -17.87
CA PHE A 44 -6.72 -36.36 -16.91
C PHE A 44 -7.82 -37.18 -17.59
N ILE A 45 -8.54 -37.94 -16.77
CA ILE A 45 -9.73 -38.65 -17.22
C ILE A 45 -10.91 -37.73 -16.97
N ASP A 46 -11.63 -37.35 -18.02
CA ASP A 46 -12.83 -36.54 -17.90
C ASP A 46 -13.88 -37.31 -17.06
N PRO A 47 -14.33 -36.74 -15.92
CA PRO A 47 -15.25 -37.42 -15.01
C PRO A 47 -16.64 -37.66 -15.60
N TYR A 48 -17.00 -37.02 -16.72
CA TYR A 48 -18.30 -37.19 -17.37
C TYR A 48 -18.23 -38.13 -18.58
N THR A 49 -17.20 -37.99 -19.41
CA THR A 49 -17.06 -38.79 -20.64
C THR A 49 -16.22 -40.05 -20.44
N MET A 50 -15.50 -40.17 -19.31
CA MET A 50 -14.53 -41.23 -19.02
C MET A 50 -13.42 -41.35 -20.07
N GLN A 51 -13.21 -40.30 -20.87
CA GLN A 51 -12.17 -40.26 -21.91
C GLN A 51 -10.88 -39.64 -21.37
N LEU A 52 -9.77 -40.10 -21.93
CA LEU A 52 -8.45 -39.56 -21.66
C LEU A 52 -8.27 -38.24 -22.42
N SER A 53 -8.14 -37.14 -21.68
CA SER A 53 -8.00 -35.79 -22.21
C SER A 53 -6.70 -35.16 -21.76
N TYR A 54 -6.22 -34.19 -22.53
CA TYR A 54 -5.04 -33.40 -22.23
C TYR A 54 -5.45 -31.97 -21.92
N GLU A 55 -5.00 -31.45 -20.77
CA GLU A 55 -5.09 -30.04 -20.42
C GLU A 55 -3.71 -29.41 -20.64
N SER A 56 -3.64 -28.37 -21.47
CA SER A 56 -2.44 -27.57 -21.69
C SER A 56 -2.74 -26.10 -21.48
N ASN A 57 -1.92 -25.41 -20.70
CA ASN A 57 -2.04 -23.97 -20.53
C ASN A 57 -1.42 -23.24 -21.74
N HIS A 58 -2.06 -22.16 -22.18
CA HIS A 58 -1.45 -21.27 -23.15
C HIS A 58 -0.23 -20.59 -22.53
N ILE A 59 0.94 -20.76 -23.16
CA ILE A 59 2.23 -20.37 -22.57
C ILE A 59 2.27 -18.86 -22.31
N GLU A 60 1.70 -18.06 -23.21
CA GLU A 60 1.70 -16.60 -23.08
C GLU A 60 0.85 -16.14 -21.90
N ASP A 61 -0.32 -16.75 -21.69
CA ASP A 61 -1.21 -16.42 -20.58
C ASP A 61 -0.61 -16.83 -19.25
N LEU A 62 0.03 -18.01 -19.22
CA LEU A 62 0.77 -18.49 -18.06
C LEU A 62 1.93 -17.53 -17.73
N ALA A 63 2.70 -17.10 -18.73
CA ALA A 63 3.80 -16.15 -18.54
C ALA A 63 3.30 -14.80 -17.99
N LEU A 64 2.20 -14.25 -18.53
CA LEU A 64 1.58 -13.04 -18.01
C LEU A 64 1.17 -13.21 -16.53
N SER A 65 0.52 -14.33 -16.19
CA SER A 65 0.08 -14.59 -14.82
C SER A 65 1.25 -14.70 -13.82
N ILE A 66 2.36 -15.33 -14.23
CA ILE A 66 3.58 -15.43 -13.42
C ILE A 66 4.20 -14.05 -13.20
N ILE A 67 4.28 -13.21 -14.23
CA ILE A 67 4.79 -11.84 -14.14
C ILE A 67 3.94 -11.03 -13.16
N GLU A 68 2.61 -11.10 -13.29
CA GLU A 68 1.69 -10.40 -12.40
C GLU A 68 1.84 -10.84 -10.93
N GLU A 69 1.93 -12.15 -10.67
CA GLU A 69 2.13 -12.68 -9.32
C GLU A 69 3.48 -12.26 -8.73
N ARG A 70 4.56 -12.26 -9.53
CA ARG A 70 5.88 -11.75 -9.12
C ARG A 70 5.81 -10.26 -8.76
N GLU A 71 5.14 -9.43 -9.55
CA GLU A 71 4.95 -8.02 -9.24
C GLU A 71 4.17 -7.79 -7.95
N LYS A 72 3.10 -8.58 -7.72
CA LYS A 72 2.32 -8.50 -6.47
C LYS A 72 3.17 -8.87 -5.26
N LEU A 73 3.98 -9.92 -5.38
CA LEU A 73 4.92 -10.33 -4.34
C LEU A 73 5.93 -9.23 -4.04
N GLU A 74 6.51 -8.59 -5.05
CA GLU A 74 7.50 -7.53 -4.83
C GLU A 74 6.89 -6.29 -4.18
N LYS A 75 5.70 -5.87 -4.64
CA LYS A 75 4.91 -4.80 -4.00
C LYS A 75 4.62 -5.14 -2.53
N PHE A 76 4.28 -6.39 -2.24
CA PHE A 76 4.00 -6.87 -0.89
C PHE A 76 5.27 -6.90 -0.01
N LYS A 77 6.41 -7.36 -0.54
CA LYS A 77 7.72 -7.32 0.14
C LYS A 77 8.14 -5.90 0.48
N HIS A 78 8.06 -4.97 -0.47
CA HIS A 78 8.39 -3.56 -0.22
C HIS A 78 7.53 -2.95 0.89
N LYS A 79 6.20 -3.18 0.84
CA LYS A 79 5.28 -2.70 1.87
C LYS A 79 5.60 -3.29 3.25
N SER A 80 5.79 -4.61 3.31
CA SER A 80 6.09 -5.33 4.55
C SER A 80 7.43 -4.90 5.15
N ASN A 81 8.47 -4.72 4.33
CA ASN A 81 9.76 -4.21 4.76
C ASN A 81 9.67 -2.78 5.31
N HIS A 82 8.84 -1.92 4.69
CA HIS A 82 8.58 -0.58 5.20
C HIS A 82 7.88 -0.60 6.56
N ASP A 83 6.89 -1.47 6.71
CA ASP A 83 6.16 -1.64 7.97
C ASP A 83 7.05 -2.23 9.09
N LEU A 84 7.94 -3.18 8.77
CA LEU A 84 8.95 -3.70 9.69
C LEU A 84 9.97 -2.64 10.11
N LYS A 85 10.44 -1.80 9.18
CA LYS A 85 11.34 -0.67 9.52
C LYS A 85 10.69 0.28 10.52
N LYS A 86 9.42 0.63 10.30
CA LYS A 86 8.65 1.44 11.27
C LYS A 86 8.55 0.75 12.62
N PHE A 87 8.22 -0.54 12.63
CA PHE A 87 8.13 -1.30 13.87
C PHE A 87 9.46 -1.31 14.63
N ASN A 88 10.59 -1.49 13.95
CA ASN A 88 11.90 -1.42 14.59
C ASN A 88 12.20 -0.05 15.21
N ILE A 89 11.75 1.05 14.58
CA ILE A 89 11.87 2.41 15.15
C ILE A 89 10.99 2.56 16.40
N ILE A 90 9.80 1.98 16.41
CA ILE A 90 8.93 1.98 17.60
C ILE A 90 9.59 1.16 18.70
N LEU A 91 10.09 -0.02 18.35
CA LEU A 91 10.71 -0.96 19.26
C LEU A 91 11.97 -0.37 19.92
N SER A 92 12.72 0.50 19.22
CA SER A 92 13.88 1.18 19.82
C SER A 92 13.55 2.12 20.97
N ASN A 93 12.29 2.52 21.14
CA ASN A 93 11.84 3.31 22.30
C ASN A 93 11.61 2.47 23.55
N TYR A 94 11.63 1.13 23.42
CA TYR A 94 11.42 0.18 24.51
C TYR A 94 12.76 -0.32 25.04
N SER A 95 12.79 -0.70 26.33
CA SER A 95 13.97 -1.29 26.95
C SER A 95 14.29 -2.67 26.39
N ASP A 96 15.56 -3.09 26.43
CA ASP A 96 15.99 -4.38 25.87
C ASP A 96 15.21 -5.59 26.44
N SER A 97 14.78 -5.53 27.70
CA SER A 97 13.95 -6.55 28.34
C SER A 97 12.56 -6.60 27.71
N GLU A 98 11.91 -5.44 27.54
CA GLU A 98 10.60 -5.32 26.88
C GLU A 98 10.66 -5.76 25.42
N GLN A 99 11.71 -5.36 24.69
CA GLN A 99 11.90 -5.79 23.30
C GLN A 99 11.97 -7.32 23.17
N ARG A 100 12.68 -7.99 24.10
CA ARG A 100 12.76 -9.45 24.14
C ARG A 100 11.40 -10.08 24.45
N GLN A 101 10.62 -9.49 25.35
CA GLN A 101 9.26 -9.97 25.67
C GLN A 101 8.33 -9.84 24.46
N ILE A 102 8.35 -8.70 23.77
CA ILE A 102 7.56 -8.47 22.55
C ILE A 102 7.93 -9.48 21.45
N LYS A 103 9.23 -9.70 21.21
CA LYS A 103 9.68 -10.69 20.20
C LYS A 103 9.31 -12.12 20.59
N ARG A 104 9.36 -12.48 21.87
CA ARG A 104 8.91 -13.79 22.36
C ARG A 104 7.40 -13.97 22.17
N TYR A 105 6.63 -12.93 22.45
CA TYR A 105 5.18 -12.92 22.24
C TYR A 105 4.81 -13.14 20.77
N GLN A 106 5.54 -12.52 19.84
CA GLN A 106 5.34 -12.71 18.40
C GLN A 106 5.62 -14.15 17.94
N ARG A 107 6.46 -14.90 18.65
CA ARG A 107 6.87 -16.26 18.26
C ARG A 107 5.98 -17.35 18.87
N ASP A 108 5.81 -17.30 20.20
CA ASP A 108 5.30 -18.45 20.95
C ASP A 108 3.97 -18.19 21.67
N ASP A 109 3.44 -16.96 21.64
CA ASP A 109 2.20 -16.57 22.35
C ASP A 109 2.26 -16.71 23.90
N ILE A 110 3.46 -16.90 24.46
CA ILE A 110 3.67 -17.20 25.88
C ILE A 110 3.89 -15.91 26.69
N LEU A 111 3.15 -15.78 27.81
CA LEU A 111 3.39 -14.93 28.99
C LEU A 111 4.11 -13.59 28.70
N ALA A 112 3.50 -12.78 27.85
CA ALA A 112 3.84 -11.36 27.80
C ALA A 112 2.92 -10.59 28.75
N ASP A 113 3.47 -9.58 29.41
CA ASP A 113 2.69 -8.60 30.14
C ASP A 113 1.66 -7.99 29.17
N GLU A 114 0.37 -8.23 29.43
CA GLU A 114 -0.73 -7.76 28.57
C GLU A 114 -0.68 -6.23 28.44
N SER A 115 -0.22 -5.52 29.48
CA SER A 115 -0.08 -4.06 29.45
C SER A 115 0.99 -3.62 28.44
N LEU A 116 2.11 -4.35 28.35
CA LEU A 116 3.19 -4.08 27.40
C LEU A 116 2.73 -4.30 25.96
N ILE A 117 2.00 -5.38 25.71
CA ILE A 117 1.45 -5.69 24.37
C ILE A 117 0.43 -4.66 23.94
N LEU A 118 -0.47 -4.26 24.85
CA LEU A 118 -1.45 -3.22 24.56
C LEU A 118 -0.79 -1.87 24.27
N ARG A 119 0.25 -1.50 25.04
CA ARG A 119 1.01 -0.26 24.85
C ARG A 119 1.67 -0.19 23.47
N ILE A 120 2.38 -1.25 23.06
CA ILE A 120 3.01 -1.24 21.74
C ILE A 120 1.98 -1.25 20.61
N CYS A 121 0.87 -1.95 20.77
CA CYS A 121 -0.25 -1.93 19.82
C CYS A 121 -0.87 -0.53 19.68
N GLU A 122 -0.97 0.21 20.79
CA GLU A 122 -1.44 1.59 20.80
C GLU A 122 -0.44 2.54 20.13
N ASP A 123 0.86 2.42 20.44
CA ASP A 123 1.92 3.22 19.82
C ASP A 123 1.95 3.05 18.29
N ILE A 124 1.84 1.80 17.83
CA ILE A 124 1.72 1.47 16.40
C ILE A 124 0.50 2.18 15.78
N SER A 125 -0.65 2.07 16.44
CA SER A 125 -1.91 2.67 15.96
C SER A 125 -1.84 4.20 15.91
N ASN A 126 -1.20 4.81 16.90
CA ASN A 126 -0.99 6.26 17.01
C ASN A 126 -0.05 6.79 15.94
N ILE A 127 0.99 6.05 15.59
CA ILE A 127 1.90 6.42 14.50
C ILE A 127 1.20 6.28 13.15
N ASP A 128 0.41 5.23 12.95
CA ASP A 128 -0.36 5.05 11.71
C ASP A 128 -1.44 6.14 11.56
N SER A 129 -2.11 6.55 12.64
CA SER A 129 -3.10 7.62 12.61
C SER A 129 -2.46 9.00 12.36
N LYS A 130 -1.34 9.32 13.02
CA LYS A 130 -0.55 10.54 12.76
C LYS A 130 -0.11 10.62 11.30
N ASN A 131 0.42 9.52 10.74
CA ASN A 131 0.85 9.48 9.35
C ASN A 131 -0.30 9.70 8.36
N LYS A 132 -1.49 9.12 8.63
CA LYS A 132 -2.69 9.35 7.81
C LYS A 132 -3.13 10.81 7.87
N ASN A 133 -3.16 11.41 9.06
CA ASN A 133 -3.55 12.80 9.25
C ASN A 133 -2.60 13.74 8.51
N ASN A 134 -1.28 13.54 8.64
CA ASN A 134 -0.27 14.35 7.95
C ASN A 134 -0.39 14.29 6.42
N ARG A 135 -0.72 13.10 5.87
CA ARG A 135 -0.98 12.97 4.42
C ARG A 135 -2.24 13.72 4.00
N ASN A 136 -3.31 13.59 4.80
CA ASN A 136 -4.56 14.28 4.53
C ASN A 136 -4.40 15.81 4.59
N THR A 137 -3.62 16.32 5.54
CA THR A 137 -3.32 17.76 5.64
C THR A 137 -2.52 18.23 4.44
N ALA A 138 -1.47 17.50 4.02
CA ALA A 138 -0.67 17.83 2.84
C ALA A 138 -1.52 17.87 1.56
N ILE A 139 -2.40 16.89 1.36
CA ILE A 139 -3.33 16.85 0.21
C ILE A 139 -4.29 18.05 0.27
N GLN A 140 -4.82 18.39 1.44
CA GLN A 140 -5.70 19.55 1.58
C GLN A 140 -4.99 20.87 1.28
N GLU A 141 -3.73 21.03 1.69
CA GLU A 141 -2.90 22.18 1.37
C GLU A 141 -2.64 22.30 -0.13
N GLU A 142 -2.32 21.19 -0.80
CA GLU A 142 -2.13 21.15 -2.25
C GLU A 142 -3.41 21.53 -3.02
N ILE A 143 -4.56 20.99 -2.61
CA ILE A 143 -5.87 21.34 -3.18
C ILE A 143 -6.20 22.83 -2.96
N LYS A 144 -5.88 23.39 -1.79
CA LYS A 144 -6.08 24.82 -1.51
C LYS A 144 -5.20 25.67 -2.42
N ALA A 145 -3.92 25.32 -2.54
CA ALA A 145 -2.96 26.02 -3.39
C ALA A 145 -3.38 25.98 -4.88
N ASP A 146 -3.81 24.84 -5.39
CA ASP A 146 -4.33 24.70 -6.77
C ASP A 146 -5.59 25.55 -6.98
N LYS A 147 -6.54 25.54 -6.03
CA LYS A 147 -7.73 26.42 -6.10
C LYS A 147 -7.36 27.90 -6.13
N GLU A 148 -6.37 28.33 -5.35
CA GLU A 148 -5.89 29.71 -5.35
C GLU A 148 -5.22 30.08 -6.67
N ARG A 149 -4.37 29.20 -7.22
CA ARG A 149 -3.76 29.38 -8.54
C ARG A 149 -4.82 29.55 -9.63
N ARG A 150 -5.81 28.67 -9.69
CA ARG A 150 -6.91 28.76 -10.67
C ARG A 150 -7.72 30.06 -10.53
N ARG A 151 -7.94 30.53 -9.30
CA ARG A 151 -8.61 31.83 -9.04
C ARG A 151 -7.77 33.00 -9.52
N ALA A 152 -6.46 33.00 -9.26
CA ALA A 152 -5.54 34.05 -9.69
C ALA A 152 -5.43 34.09 -11.23
N GLU A 153 -5.27 32.95 -11.88
CA GLU A 153 -5.27 32.82 -13.34
C GLU A 153 -6.59 33.30 -13.95
N GLY A 154 -7.72 32.93 -13.36
CA GLY A 154 -9.04 33.41 -13.78
C GLY A 154 -9.18 34.93 -13.69
N LYS A 155 -8.67 35.57 -12.63
CA LYS A 155 -8.64 37.02 -12.49
C LYS A 155 -7.73 37.66 -13.55
N ALA A 156 -6.50 37.19 -13.67
CA ALA A 156 -5.53 37.69 -14.65
C ALA A 156 -6.05 37.58 -16.10
N ARG A 157 -6.73 36.48 -16.44
CA ARG A 157 -7.36 36.29 -17.75
C ARG A 157 -8.46 37.33 -18.00
N LYS A 158 -9.33 37.58 -17.01
CA LYS A 158 -10.38 38.61 -17.12
C LYS A 158 -9.78 40.01 -17.32
N GLU A 159 -8.71 40.34 -16.62
CA GLU A 159 -8.02 41.63 -16.77
C GLU A 159 -7.37 41.79 -18.15
N ARG A 160 -6.68 40.75 -18.65
CA ARG A 160 -6.11 40.75 -20.01
C ARG A 160 -7.18 40.97 -21.08
N ILE A 161 -8.34 40.33 -20.94
CA ILE A 161 -9.47 40.51 -21.86
C ILE A 161 -10.01 41.95 -21.79
N LYS A 162 -10.22 42.50 -20.59
CA LYS A 162 -10.67 43.89 -20.40
C LYS A 162 -9.68 44.89 -21.01
N ALA A 163 -8.38 44.70 -20.79
CA ALA A 163 -7.33 45.55 -21.35
C ALA A 163 -7.31 45.50 -22.89
N ARG A 164 -7.43 44.30 -23.47
CA ARG A 164 -7.52 44.12 -24.93
C ARG A 164 -8.75 44.83 -25.52
N MET A 165 -9.91 44.70 -24.88
CA MET A 165 -11.14 45.38 -25.32
C MET A 165 -11.03 46.90 -25.23
N LYS A 166 -10.38 47.42 -24.18
CA LYS A 166 -10.14 48.87 -24.03
C LYS A 166 -9.22 49.40 -25.13
N ARG A 167 -8.12 48.70 -25.43
CA ARG A 167 -7.20 49.06 -26.53
C ARG A 167 -7.90 49.05 -27.89
N ALA A 168 -8.66 48.00 -28.18
CA ALA A 168 -9.41 47.89 -29.44
C ALA A 168 -10.45 49.03 -29.61
N ARG A 169 -11.08 49.49 -28.52
CA ARG A 169 -11.97 50.66 -28.56
C ARG A 169 -11.21 51.96 -28.85
N GLN A 170 -10.05 52.16 -28.23
CA GLN A 170 -9.20 53.33 -28.47
C GLN A 170 -8.69 53.39 -29.91
N GLU A 171 -8.24 52.25 -30.46
CA GLU A 171 -7.79 52.17 -31.86
C GLU A 171 -8.92 52.45 -32.86
N LYS A 172 -10.15 52.00 -32.58
CA LYS A 172 -11.32 52.33 -33.41
C LYS A 172 -11.66 53.81 -33.41
N LEU A 173 -11.56 54.48 -32.26
CA LEU A 173 -11.79 55.92 -32.15
C LEU A 173 -10.72 56.73 -32.90
N LEU A 174 -9.46 56.30 -32.84
CA LEU A 174 -8.34 56.93 -33.56
C LEU A 174 -8.42 56.77 -35.08
N LYS A 175 -9.08 55.72 -35.60
CA LYS A 175 -9.29 55.49 -37.04
C LYS A 175 -10.57 56.15 -37.60
N ALA A 176 -11.42 56.66 -36.73
CA ALA A 176 -12.69 57.31 -37.10
C ALA A 176 -12.58 58.86 -37.16
N ASN A 177 -11.45 59.40 -36.69
CA ASN A 177 -11.04 60.80 -36.90
C ASN A 177 -9.98 60.85 -38.00
#